data_AF-A0A5C5Y4Q8-F1
#
_entry.id   AF-A0A5C5Y4Q8-F1
#
_cell.length_a   1.000
_cell.length_b   1.000
_cell.length_c   1.000
_cell.angle_alpha   90.00
_cell.angle_beta   90.00
_cell.angle_gamma   90.00
#
_symmetry.space_group_name_H-M   'P 1'
#
loop_
_entity.id
_entity.type
_entity.pdbx_description
1 polymer ?
#
loop_
_entity_poly.entity_id
_entity_poly.type
_entity_poly.pdbx_seq_one_letter_code
_entity_poly.pdbx_strand_id
1 'polypeptide(L)'
;MNQTRPVWSTPWLWISIAAVLLIGLAVSFWPSTTPLSDDGYDLTMALYNACNRRSEVAIEQLQDQVETKASAGQLSTDATSALRSVIDDAKAGRWQPAMVRCRELMDDQIKH
;
A
#
# COMPACT_ATOMS: atom_id res chain seq x y z
N MET A 1 30.71 46.46 -13.29
CA MET A 1 30.42 46.01 -11.91
C MET A 1 29.39 44.90 -11.98
N ASN A 2 29.78 43.70 -11.57
CA ASN A 2 29.02 42.46 -11.61
C ASN A 2 28.37 42.21 -10.24
N GLN A 3 27.06 41.96 -10.20
CA GLN A 3 26.43 41.30 -9.04
C GLN A 3 25.47 40.21 -9.53
N THR A 4 25.88 38.97 -9.33
CA THR A 4 25.05 37.76 -9.39
C THR A 4 24.83 37.28 -7.96
N ARG A 5 23.59 36.97 -7.53
CA ARG A 5 23.17 35.98 -6.50
C ARG A 5 21.63 35.85 -6.52
N PRO A 6 21.00 34.80 -5.95
CA PRO A 6 21.11 33.38 -6.25
C PRO A 6 19.72 32.75 -6.53
N VAL A 7 19.63 31.79 -7.46
CA VAL A 7 18.41 30.97 -7.66
C VAL A 7 18.25 30.01 -6.49
N TRP A 8 17.27 30.26 -5.62
CA TRP A 8 16.88 29.35 -4.54
C TRP A 8 16.12 28.17 -5.14
N SER A 9 16.84 27.16 -5.63
CA SER A 9 16.27 25.85 -5.90
C SER A 9 16.00 25.17 -4.56
N THR A 10 14.76 25.17 -4.08
CA THR A 10 14.32 24.42 -2.90
C THR A 10 14.58 22.94 -3.13
N PRO A 11 15.61 22.33 -2.47
CA PRO A 11 16.01 20.95 -2.73
C PRO A 11 15.01 19.92 -2.18
N TRP A 12 13.99 20.38 -1.44
CA TRP A 12 13.04 19.52 -0.74
C TRP A 12 12.05 18.80 -1.66
N LEU A 13 11.64 19.43 -2.76
CA LEU A 13 10.71 18.81 -3.72
C LEU A 13 11.32 17.58 -4.41
N TRP A 14 12.63 17.60 -4.67
CA TRP A 14 13.34 16.50 -5.33
C TRP A 14 13.52 15.29 -4.41
N ILE A 15 13.67 15.52 -3.10
CA ILE A 15 13.77 14.44 -2.10
C ILE A 15 12.45 13.67 -2.00
N SER A 16 11.32 14.37 -2.04
CA SER A 16 9.99 13.73 -2.01
C SER A 16 9.72 12.86 -3.24
N ILE A 17 10.12 13.32 -4.43
CA ILE A 17 9.94 12.56 -5.68
C ILE A 17 10.83 11.30 -5.69
N ALA A 18 12.08 11.42 -5.23
CA ALA A 18 12.99 10.27 -5.14
C ALA A 18 12.50 9.20 -4.15
N ALA A 19 11.89 9.61 -3.02
CA ALA A 19 11.34 8.67 -2.04
C ALA A 19 10.13 7.88 -2.59
N VAL A 20 9.24 8.54 -3.34
CA VAL A 20 8.08 7.87 -3.97
C VAL A 20 8.53 6.87 -5.05
N LEU A 21 9.53 7.22 -5.84
CA LEU A 21 10.10 6.33 -6.86
C LEU A 21 10.76 5.09 -6.26
N LEU A 22 11.48 5.23 -5.14
CA LEU A 22 12.11 4.10 -4.46
C LEU A 22 11.09 3.15 -3.81
N ILE A 23 9.97 3.68 -3.30
CA ILE A 23 8.88 2.85 -2.77
C ILE A 23 8.18 2.09 -3.90
N GLY A 24 7.90 2.75 -5.04
CA GLY A 24 7.32 2.10 -6.21
C GLY A 24 8.22 1.00 -6.79
N LEU A 25 9.54 1.22 -6.80
CA LEU A 25 10.50 0.20 -7.25
C LEU A 25 10.57 -1.00 -6.31
N ALA A 26 10.42 -0.78 -4.99
CA ALA A 26 10.42 -1.85 -3.99
C ALA A 26 9.18 -2.76 -4.09
N VAL A 27 8.02 -2.21 -4.49
CA VAL A 27 6.82 -3.02 -4.79
C VAL A 27 7.02 -3.83 -6.08
N SER A 28 7.69 -3.25 -7.08
CA SER A 28 7.94 -3.93 -8.37
C SER A 28 8.99 -5.05 -8.29
N PHE A 29 9.85 -5.07 -7.25
CA PHE A 29 10.88 -6.11 -7.08
C PHE A 29 10.49 -7.18 -6.04
N TRP A 30 9.22 -7.23 -5.64
CA TRP A 30 8.75 -8.36 -4.83
C TRP A 30 8.60 -9.60 -5.73
N PRO A 31 9.28 -10.71 -5.45
CA PRO A 31 9.14 -11.92 -6.26
C PRO A 31 7.73 -12.46 -6.06
N SER A 32 6.92 -12.42 -7.13
CA SER A 32 5.58 -13.00 -7.17
C SER A 32 5.68 -14.53 -7.22
N THR A 33 5.82 -15.17 -6.08
CA THR A 33 5.68 -16.63 -5.95
C THR A 33 4.23 -16.96 -5.70
N THR A 34 3.45 -17.20 -6.76
CA THR A 34 2.14 -17.83 -6.62
C THR A 34 2.29 -19.31 -6.30
N PRO A 35 1.42 -19.84 -5.43
CA PRO A 35 0.28 -20.57 -5.95
C PRO A 35 -1.04 -20.15 -5.28
N LEU A 36 -1.83 -19.29 -5.94
CA LEU A 36 -3.31 -19.13 -5.88
C LEU A 36 -4.06 -19.11 -4.53
N SER A 37 -3.39 -19.13 -3.37
CA SER A 37 -3.94 -18.78 -2.05
C SER A 37 -3.24 -17.56 -1.43
N ASP A 38 -2.12 -17.10 -1.99
CA ASP A 38 -1.29 -16.02 -1.43
C ASP A 38 -1.74 -14.60 -1.78
N ASP A 39 -2.59 -14.41 -2.80
CA ASP A 39 -2.90 -13.07 -3.31
C ASP A 39 -3.60 -12.19 -2.26
N GLY A 40 -4.44 -12.78 -1.41
CA GLY A 40 -5.10 -12.10 -0.30
C GLY A 40 -4.14 -11.83 0.88
N TYR A 41 -3.25 -12.77 1.19
CA TYR A 41 -2.25 -12.63 2.24
C TYR A 41 -1.25 -11.51 1.91
N ASP A 42 -0.69 -11.51 0.70
CA ASP A 42 0.28 -10.51 0.25
C ASP A 42 -0.32 -9.10 0.23
N LEU A 43 -1.57 -8.96 -0.24
CA LEU A 43 -2.28 -7.69 -0.20
C LEU A 43 -2.56 -7.24 1.24
N THR A 44 -2.90 -8.17 2.14
CA THR A 44 -3.11 -7.86 3.56
C THR A 44 -1.81 -7.40 4.23
N MET A 45 -0.68 -8.06 3.95
CA MET A 45 0.64 -7.69 4.44
C MET A 45 1.09 -6.33 3.88
N ALA A 46 0.86 -6.08 2.59
CA ALA A 46 1.15 -4.79 1.98
C ALA A 46 0.30 -3.67 2.60
N LEU A 47 -0.98 -3.91 2.87
CA LEU A 47 -1.87 -2.99 3.58
C LEU A 47 -1.41 -2.73 5.01
N TYR A 48 -0.98 -3.76 5.74
CA TYR A 48 -0.40 -3.58 7.08
C TYR A 48 0.81 -2.64 7.03
N ASN A 49 1.72 -2.86 6.08
CA ASN A 49 2.90 -2.03 5.90
C ASN A 49 2.55 -0.58 5.52
N ALA A 50 1.57 -0.39 4.63
CA ALA A 50 1.07 0.93 4.24
C ALA A 50 0.43 1.67 5.43
N CYS A 51 -0.39 0.99 6.23
CA CYS A 51 -1.00 1.54 7.43
C CYS A 51 0.03 1.88 8.51
N ASN A 52 1.03 1.02 8.72
CA ASN A 52 2.12 1.24 9.67
C ASN A 52 2.96 2.47 9.31
N ARG A 53 3.19 2.69 8.01
CA ARG A 53 3.88 3.87 7.48
C ARG A 53 2.96 5.08 7.29
N ARG A 54 1.64 4.92 7.51
CA ARG A 54 0.60 5.92 7.25
C ARG A 54 0.71 6.53 5.84
N SER A 55 0.96 5.67 4.85
CA SER A 55 1.21 6.10 3.47
C SER A 55 -0.09 6.11 2.68
N GLU A 56 -0.71 7.28 2.55
CA GLU A 56 -1.94 7.46 1.74
C GLU A 56 -1.75 7.03 0.29
N VAL A 57 -0.60 7.37 -0.32
CA VAL A 57 -0.24 6.97 -1.69
C VAL A 57 -0.22 5.44 -1.85
N ALA A 58 0.34 4.72 -0.89
CA ALA A 58 0.37 3.26 -0.93
C ALA A 58 -1.03 2.67 -0.76
N ILE A 59 -1.89 3.28 0.07
CA ILE A 59 -3.28 2.86 0.24
C ILE A 59 -4.07 3.01 -1.07
N GLU A 60 -3.88 4.11 -1.81
CA GLU A 60 -4.50 4.30 -3.13
C GLU A 60 -4.04 3.25 -4.14
N GLN A 61 -2.73 2.99 -4.23
CA GLN A 61 -2.20 1.95 -5.13
C GLN A 61 -2.69 0.55 -4.77
N LEU A 62 -2.84 0.26 -3.47
CA LEU A 62 -3.37 -1.02 -3.01
C LEU A 62 -4.87 -1.14 -3.27
N GLN A 63 -5.62 -0.04 -3.21
CA GLN A 63 -7.02 -0.04 -3.64
C GLN A 63 -7.15 -0.46 -5.10
N ASP A 64 -6.37 0.14 -6.01
CA ASP A 64 -6.42 -0.22 -7.43
C ASP A 64 -6.02 -1.69 -7.68
N GLN A 65 -5.04 -2.21 -6.93
CA GLN A 65 -4.64 -3.61 -7.01
C GLN A 65 -5.74 -4.55 -6.51
N VAL A 66 -6.40 -4.22 -5.40
CA VAL A 66 -7.54 -4.99 -4.87
C VAL A 66 -8.66 -5.03 -5.91
N GLU A 67 -9.02 -3.89 -6.50
CA GLU A 67 -10.07 -3.83 -7.53
C GLU A 67 -9.71 -4.62 -8.79
N THR A 68 -8.46 -4.54 -9.22
CA THR A 68 -7.95 -5.27 -10.38
C THR A 68 -8.01 -6.79 -10.14
N LYS A 69 -7.51 -7.26 -8.99
CA LYS A 69 -7.51 -8.69 -8.65
C LYS A 69 -8.93 -9.21 -8.42
N ALA A 70 -9.79 -8.43 -7.78
CA ALA A 70 -11.20 -8.78 -7.59
C ALA A 70 -11.93 -8.92 -8.93
N SER A 71 -11.73 -7.97 -9.85
CA SER A 71 -12.34 -8.00 -11.19
C SER A 71 -11.80 -9.15 -12.04
N ALA A 72 -10.56 -9.58 -11.81
CA ALA A 72 -9.95 -10.74 -12.45
C ALA A 72 -10.35 -12.08 -11.81
N GLY A 73 -11.18 -12.08 -10.75
CA GLY A 73 -11.58 -13.29 -10.02
C GLY A 73 -10.46 -13.94 -9.21
N GLN A 74 -9.39 -13.19 -8.91
CA GLN A 74 -8.23 -13.65 -8.13
C GLN A 74 -8.41 -13.43 -6.62
N LEU A 75 -9.47 -12.73 -6.21
CA LEU A 75 -9.88 -12.57 -4.83
C LEU A 75 -11.30 -13.07 -4.66
N SER A 76 -11.57 -13.74 -3.53
CA SER A 76 -12.96 -14.05 -3.14
C SER A 76 -13.71 -12.75 -2.80
N THR A 77 -15.04 -12.80 -2.86
CA THR A 77 -15.89 -11.68 -2.45
C THR A 77 -15.62 -11.27 -1.00
N ASP A 78 -15.43 -12.25 -0.11
CA ASP A 78 -15.19 -12.01 1.32
C ASP A 78 -13.82 -11.35 1.54
N ALA A 79 -12.77 -11.86 0.88
CA ALA A 79 -11.43 -11.25 0.95
C ALA A 79 -11.44 -9.83 0.39
N THR A 80 -12.11 -9.61 -0.74
CA THR A 80 -12.24 -8.28 -1.35
C THR A 80 -12.94 -7.31 -0.40
N SER A 81 -14.06 -7.73 0.21
CA SER A 81 -14.81 -6.91 1.16
C SER A 81 -13.97 -6.57 2.40
N ALA A 82 -13.23 -7.54 2.92
CA ALA A 82 -12.35 -7.34 4.06
C ALA A 82 -11.21 -6.34 3.77
N LEU A 83 -10.53 -6.50 2.62
CA LEU A 83 -9.45 -5.61 2.19
C LEU A 83 -9.95 -4.18 1.95
N ARG A 84 -11.14 -4.01 1.33
CA ARG A 84 -11.78 -2.70 1.15
C ARG A 84 -12.08 -2.02 2.48
N SER A 85 -12.59 -2.76 3.47
CA SER A 85 -12.86 -2.22 4.81
C SER A 85 -11.59 -1.65 5.47
N VAL A 86 -10.47 -2.37 5.37
CA VAL A 86 -9.16 -1.89 5.85
C VAL A 86 -8.71 -0.62 5.12
N ILE A 87 -8.90 -0.56 3.79
CA ILE A 87 -8.59 0.63 2.98
C ILE A 87 -9.43 1.82 3.44
N ASP A 88 -10.73 1.64 3.65
CA ASP A 88 -11.63 2.70 4.08
C ASP A 88 -11.25 3.26 5.47
N ASP A 89 -10.81 2.40 6.38
CA ASP A 89 -10.28 2.82 7.67
C ASP A 89 -8.99 3.63 7.53
N ALA A 90 -8.06 3.16 6.71
CA ALA A 90 -6.81 3.84 6.45
C ALA A 90 -7.06 5.23 5.84
N LYS A 91 -7.94 5.32 4.82
CA LYS A 91 -8.33 6.60 4.19
C LYS A 91 -9.06 7.55 5.14
N ALA A 92 -9.75 7.02 6.15
CA ALA A 92 -10.35 7.83 7.21
C ALA A 92 -9.38 8.20 8.34
N GLY A 93 -8.08 7.92 8.19
CA GLY A 93 -7.05 8.20 9.20
C GLY A 93 -7.08 7.25 10.40
N ARG A 94 -7.87 6.17 10.35
CA ARG A 94 -7.96 5.14 11.39
C ARG A 94 -6.87 4.09 11.20
N TRP A 95 -5.62 4.53 11.25
CA TRP A 95 -4.44 3.71 10.98
C TRP A 95 -4.28 2.53 11.95
N GLN A 96 -4.45 2.77 13.25
CA GLN A 96 -4.28 1.72 14.27
C GLN A 96 -5.36 0.62 14.13
N PRO A 97 -6.67 0.96 14.05
CA PRO A 97 -7.70 -0.02 13.76
C PRO A 97 -7.47 -0.80 12.46
N ALA A 98 -7.03 -0.12 11.39
CA ALA A 98 -6.74 -0.76 10.11
C ALA A 98 -5.62 -1.82 10.24
N MET A 99 -4.53 -1.50 10.96
CA MET A 99 -3.44 -2.46 11.21
C MET A 99 -3.90 -3.67 12.03
N VAL A 100 -4.74 -3.46 13.04
CA VAL A 100 -5.29 -4.56 13.85
C VAL A 100 -6.11 -5.49 12.97
N ARG A 101 -6.98 -4.93 12.12
CA ARG A 101 -7.74 -5.72 11.15
C ARG A 101 -6.86 -6.49 10.16
N CYS A 102 -5.79 -5.89 9.64
CA CYS A 102 -4.84 -6.63 8.80
C CYS A 102 -4.29 -7.87 9.52
N ARG A 103 -3.96 -7.74 10.81
CA ARG A 103 -3.47 -8.86 11.60
C ARG A 103 -4.52 -9.94 11.80
N GLU A 104 -5.76 -9.55 12.11
CA GLU A 104 -6.89 -10.47 12.21
C GLU A 104 -7.11 -11.24 10.90
N LEU A 105 -7.06 -10.55 9.76
CA LEU A 105 -7.21 -11.17 8.44
C LEU A 105 -6.09 -12.15 8.07
N MET A 106 -4.86 -11.89 8.52
CA MET A 106 -3.75 -12.83 8.36
C MET A 106 -3.90 -14.03 9.29
N ASP A 107 -4.34 -13.82 10.54
CA ASP A 107 -4.54 -14.88 11.52
C ASP A 107 -5.73 -15.80 11.16
N ASP A 108 -6.80 -15.24 10.58
CA ASP A 108 -7.99 -15.98 10.14
C ASP A 108 -7.71 -16.85 8.91
N GLN A 109 -6.80 -16.41 8.02
CA GLN A 109 -6.35 -17.21 6.88
C GLN A 109 -5.50 -18.44 7.27
N ILE A 110 -4.91 -18.47 8.47
CA ILE A 110 -4.10 -19.61 8.95
C ILE A 110 -4.99 -20.72 9.56
N LYS A 111 -6.24 -20.42 9.92
CA LYS A 111 -7.14 -21.35 10.62
C LYS A 111 -8.02 -22.21 9.71
N HIS A 112 -7.97 -22.00 8.39
CA HIS A 112 -8.75 -22.73 7.39
C HIS A 112 -7.87 -23.24 6.25
#